data_AF-A0AAD9X9B2-F1
#
_entry.id   AF-A0AAD9X9B2-F1
#
_cell.length_a   1.000
_cell.length_b   1.000
_cell.length_c   1.000
_cell.angle_alpha   90.00
_cell.angle_beta   90.00
_cell.angle_gamma   90.00
#
_symmetry.space_group_name_H-M   'P 1'
#
loop_
_entity.id
_entity.type
_entity.pdbx_description
1 polymer ?
#
loop_
_entity_poly.entity_id
_entity_poly.type
_entity_poly.pdbx_seq_one_letter_code
_entity_poly.pdbx_strand_id
1 'polypeptide(L)' 'MSATKLVIYHGGSWVGNCYEGGMTKWVNVPRGLSYGVLVKLVQDVAKVDAASQSSDTDNIDDNSIPDVDRVSHDDED' A
#
# COMPACT_ATOMS: atom_id res chain seq x y z
N MET A 1 -9.58 33.50 -8.63
CA MET A 1 -8.44 32.65 -9.04
C MET A 1 -8.89 31.20 -9.01
N SER A 2 -8.83 30.49 -10.15
CA SER A 2 -9.13 29.04 -10.20
C SER A 2 -7.98 28.30 -9.51
N ALA A 3 -8.28 27.45 -8.53
CA ALA A 3 -7.32 26.51 -7.97
C ALA A 3 -7.60 25.12 -8.57
N THR A 4 -6.56 24.39 -8.92
CA THR A 4 -6.68 23.05 -9.53
C THR A 4 -6.64 22.02 -8.41
N LYS A 5 -7.60 21.09 -8.37
CA LYS A 5 -7.64 20.03 -7.36
C LYS A 5 -6.89 18.80 -7.88
N LEU A 6 -5.84 18.39 -7.18
CA LEU A 6 -5.11 17.15 -7.45
C LEU A 6 -5.68 16.03 -6.59
N VAL A 7 -5.92 14.88 -7.21
CA VAL A 7 -6.41 13.65 -6.55
C VAL A 7 -5.27 12.65 -6.53
N ILE A 8 -4.93 12.16 -5.34
CA ILE A 8 -3.87 11.16 -5.16
C ILE A 8 -4.51 9.93 -4.54
N TYR A 9 -4.31 8.79 -5.21
CA TYR A 9 -4.71 7.47 -4.74
C TYR A 9 -3.48 6.74 -4.20
N HIS A 10 -3.58 6.17 -3.00
CA HIS A 10 -2.46 5.52 -2.32
C HIS A 10 -2.94 4.44 -1.33
N GLY A 11 -2.04 3.55 -0.92
CA GLY A 11 -2.32 2.46 0.04
C GLY A 11 -3.20 1.32 -0.48
N GLY A 12 -3.64 1.39 -1.73
CA GLY A 12 -4.42 0.34 -2.41
C GLY A 12 -3.61 -0.42 -3.45
N SER A 13 -4.27 -1.39 -4.08
CA SER A 13 -3.69 -2.22 -5.14
C SER A 13 -4.45 -2.07 -6.45
N TRP A 14 -3.74 -2.27 -7.56
CA TRP A 14 -4.35 -2.36 -8.87
C TRP A 14 -4.90 -3.79 -9.06
N VAL A 15 -6.21 -3.90 -9.16
CA VAL A 15 -6.91 -5.17 -9.46
C VAL A 15 -7.52 -5.04 -10.85
N GLY A 16 -6.83 -5.59 -11.85
CA GLY A 16 -7.20 -5.42 -13.25
C GLY A 16 -7.15 -3.95 -13.66
N ASN A 17 -8.32 -3.38 -13.98
CA ASN A 17 -8.46 -1.98 -14.41
C ASN A 17 -8.99 -1.05 -13.30
N CYS A 18 -9.13 -1.57 -12.07
CA CYS A 18 -9.69 -0.85 -10.93
C CYS A 18 -8.61 -0.67 -9.84
N TYR A 19 -8.63 0.47 -9.15
CA TYR A 19 -7.79 0.70 -7.98
C TYR A 19 -8.62 0.44 -6.71
N GLU A 20 -8.24 -0.56 -5.94
CA GLU A 20 -9.02 -1.06 -4.79
C GLU A 20 -8.27 -0.94 -3.47
N GLY A 21 -9.01 -0.76 -2.38
CA GLY A 21 -8.47 -0.74 -1.01
C GLY A 21 -7.66 0.51 -0.64
N GLY A 22 -7.53 1.48 -1.55
CA GLY A 22 -6.72 2.67 -1.32
C GLY A 22 -7.47 3.87 -0.76
N MET A 23 -6.73 4.73 -0.09
CA MET A 23 -7.20 6.02 0.40
C MET A 23 -7.06 7.08 -0.69
N THR A 24 -7.99 8.02 -0.73
CA THR A 24 -7.96 9.16 -1.64
C THR A 24 -7.67 10.43 -0.85
N LYS A 25 -6.59 11.14 -1.20
CA LYS A 25 -6.27 12.45 -0.64
C LYS A 25 -6.42 13.54 -1.70
N TRP A 26 -7.05 14.63 -1.29
CA TRP A 26 -7.32 15.78 -2.11
C TRP A 26 -6.36 16.90 -1.74
N VAL A 27 -5.64 17.45 -2.73
CA VAL A 27 -4.78 18.60 -2.50
C VAL A 27 -5.13 19.75 -3.42
N ASN A 28 -5.19 20.94 -2.85
CA ASN A 28 -5.42 22.16 -3.60
C ASN A 28 -4.11 22.68 -4.18
N VAL A 29 -4.01 22.74 -5.51
CA VAL A 29 -2.82 23.18 -6.24
C VAL A 29 -3.12 24.56 -6.84
N PRO A 30 -2.50 25.64 -6.33
CA PRO A 30 -2.60 26.95 -6.96
C PRO A 30 -2.05 26.92 -8.40
N ARG A 31 -2.73 27.63 -9.29
CA ARG A 31 -2.28 27.78 -10.69
C ARG A 31 -1.02 28.63 -10.72
N GLY A 32 0.02 28.15 -11.39
CA GLY A 32 1.35 28.78 -11.44
C GLY A 32 2.41 28.11 -10.56
N LEU A 33 2.11 26.97 -9.94
CA LEU A 33 3.10 26.18 -9.21
C LEU A 33 4.17 25.63 -10.16
N SER A 34 5.43 25.81 -9.77
CA SER A 34 6.57 25.18 -10.44
C SER A 34 6.57 23.67 -10.20
N TYR A 35 7.05 22.91 -11.19
CA TYR A 35 7.11 21.45 -11.13
C TYR A 35 7.78 20.93 -9.85
N GLY A 36 8.89 21.55 -9.41
CA GLY A 36 9.59 21.14 -8.18
C GLY A 36 8.74 21.26 -6.91
N VAL A 37 7.82 22.23 -6.86
CA VAL A 37 6.92 22.40 -5.70
C VAL A 37 5.76 21.41 -5.78
N LEU A 38 5.26 21.11 -6.99
CA LEU A 38 4.29 20.04 -7.20
C LEU A 38 4.85 18.67 -6.78
N VAL A 39 6.09 18.36 -7.15
CA VAL A 39 6.77 17.11 -6.76
C VAL A 39 6.91 17.02 -5.24
N LYS A 40 7.33 18.11 -4.58
CA LYS A 40 7.43 18.15 -3.11
C LYS A 40 6.08 17.89 -2.42
N LEU A 41 5.01 18.49 -2.94
CA LEU A 41 3.65 18.31 -2.44
C LEU A 41 3.20 16.84 -2.53
N VAL A 42 3.44 16.18 -3.66
CA VAL A 42 3.11 14.75 -3.83
C VAL A 42 3.94 13.86 -2.91
N GLN A 43 5.23 14.15 -2.76
CA GLN A 43 6.10 13.40 -1.85
C GLN A 43 5.68 13.56 -0.38
N ASP A 44 5.30 14.77 0.04
CA ASP A 44 4.80 15.02 1.39
C ASP A 44 3.55 14.19 1.69
N VAL A 45 2.61 14.14 0.73
CA VAL A 45 1.42 13.29 0.82
C VAL A 45 1.77 11.81 0.94
N ALA A 46 2.68 11.31 0.09
CA ALA A 46 3.09 9.91 0.12
C ALA A 46 3.85 9.52 1.40
N LYS A 47 4.67 10.43 1.95
CA LYS A 47 5.43 10.18 3.18
C LYS A 47 4.55 10.11 4.42
N VAL A 48 3.54 10.96 4.52
CA VAL A 48 2.55 10.92 5.61
C VAL A 48 1.83 9.57 5.65
N ASP A 49 1.55 9.00 4.48
CA ASP A 49 0.87 7.70 4.39
C ASP A 49 1.80 6.51 4.65
N ALA A 50 3.05 6.55 4.17
CA ALA A 50 4.03 5.50 4.46
C ALA A 50 4.33 5.38 5.98
N ALA A 51 4.32 6.49 6.71
CA ALA A 51 4.43 6.48 8.17
C ALA A 51 3.19 5.90 8.87
N SER A 52 2.05 5.83 8.18
CA SER A 52 0.79 5.30 8.71
C SER A 52 0.63 3.79 8.44
N GLN A 53 1.46 3.20 7.58
CA GLN A 53 1.42 1.76 7.27
C GLN A 53 2.35 0.89 8.13
N SER A 54 3.10 1.46 9.09
CA SER A 54 4.09 0.71 9.88
C SER A 54 3.58 0.08 11.17
N SER A 55 2.27 -0.01 11.39
CA SER A 55 1.72 -0.35 12.71
C SER A 55 0.70 -1.49 12.71
N ASP A 56 0.83 -2.49 11.83
CA ASP A 56 0.05 -3.73 11.94
C ASP A 56 0.83 -4.94 11.40
N THR A 57 1.99 -5.23 12.00
CA THR A 57 2.60 -6.57 11.91
C THR A 57 3.09 -6.96 13.30
N ASP A 58 2.16 -7.09 14.24
CA ASP A 58 2.41 -7.79 15.49
C ASP A 58 1.79 -9.20 15.39
N ASN A 59 2.66 -10.20 15.35
CA ASN A 59 2.40 -11.64 15.54
C ASN A 59 1.59 -12.39 14.46
N ILE A 60 2.28 -12.85 13.40
CA ILE A 60 1.95 -14.17 12.82
C ILE A 60 2.49 -15.20 13.82
N ASP A 61 1.60 -15.74 14.65
CA ASP A 61 1.89 -16.89 15.51
C ASP A 61 2.36 -18.06 14.65
N ASP A 62 3.59 -18.49 14.89
CA ASP A 62 4.32 -19.60 14.27
C ASP A 62 3.72 -20.95 14.69
N ASN A 63 2.41 -21.16 14.52
CA ASN A 63 1.76 -22.40 14.97
C ASN A 63 0.73 -22.97 13.98
N SER A 64 0.87 -22.70 12.69
CA SER A 64 0.05 -23.33 11.64
C SER A 64 0.88 -24.11 10.61
N ILE A 65 2.00 -24.73 11.01
CA ILE A 65 2.56 -25.81 10.20
C ILE A 65 1.61 -27.01 10.37
N PRO A 66 0.85 -27.42 9.34
CA PRO A 66 0.06 -28.63 9.45
C PRO A 66 1.01 -29.81 9.61
N ASP A 67 0.74 -30.67 10.59
CA ASP A 67 1.39 -31.97 10.77
C ASP A 67 1.40 -32.67 9.41
N VAL A 68 2.58 -32.72 8.75
CA VAL A 68 2.74 -33.52 7.53
C VAL A 68 2.70 -34.96 7.98
N ASP A 69 1.60 -35.63 7.66
CA ASP A 69 1.42 -37.06 7.84
C ASP A 69 2.64 -37.76 7.23
N ARG A 70 3.48 -38.36 8.08
CA ARG A 70 4.63 -39.15 7.65
C ARG A 70 4.05 -40.37 6.93
N VAL A 71 3.96 -40.31 5.60
CA VAL A 71 3.87 -41.51 4.78
C VAL A 71 5.13 -42.34 5.07
N SER A 72 4.96 -43.38 5.89
CA SER A 72 5.92 -44.46 5.99
C SER A 72 5.84 -45.26 4.69
N HIS A 73 6.77 -44.97 3.77
CA HIS A 73 7.14 -45.90 2.71
C HIS A 73 8.39 -46.61 3.24
N ASP A 74 8.24 -47.85 3.69
CA ASP A 74 9.37 -48.76 3.85
C ASP A 74 8.99 -50.07 3.15
N ASP A 75 9.85 -50.38 2.20
CA ASP A 75 9.80 -51.41 1.19
C ASP A 75 9.99 -52.85 1.73
N GLU A 76 9.49 -53.80 0.94
CA GLU A 76 9.98 -55.16 0.64
C GLU A 76 10.59 -56.07 1.74
N ASP A 77 9.95 -57.24 1.95
CA ASP A 77 10.55 -58.59 1.77
C ASP A 77 9.45 -59.65 1.55
#